data_AF-A0A4W4F9U7-F1
#
_entry.id   AF-A0A4W4F9U7-F1
#
_cell.length_a   1.000
_cell.length_b   1.000
_cell.length_c   1.000
_cell.angle_alpha   90.00
_cell.angle_beta   90.00
_cell.angle_gamma   90.00
#
_symmetry.space_group_name_H-M   'P 1'
#
loop_
_entity.id
_entity.type
_entity.pdbx_description
1 polymer ?
#
loop_
_entity_poly.entity_id
_entity_poly.type
_entity_poly.pdbx_seq_one_letter_code
_entity_poly.pdbx_strand_id
1 'polypeptide(L)'
;MVVLLMLLSTVAVKIFPSDPTTVHKAIGSRVILGCHFTWEDMDHGPLEVEWTLKFDLHKEDPTILLYTSDKLYSNFYFSLLDRVYFNFLDPSQADKSVIIEGIKRSDAGTYQYQMKKVPGTEHWRQYLHLMVAPCLPSCTVEGTTYIGSDAFLKCQSNGPKPIFYYWNKINGQQMLVSISVDHGDGSFTSKYSKSTLKKKREIAQNCIWFNV
;
A
#
# COMPACT_ATOMS: atom_id res chain seq x y z
N MET A 1 -3.73 -14.04 -58.83
CA MET A 1 -3.72 -14.60 -57.45
C MET A 1 -3.23 -13.50 -56.52
N VAL A 2 -4.15 -12.85 -55.81
CA VAL A 2 -3.80 -11.91 -54.75
C VAL A 2 -3.69 -12.75 -53.48
N VAL A 3 -2.47 -12.99 -53.01
CA VAL A 3 -2.24 -13.63 -51.71
C VAL A 3 -2.58 -12.58 -50.66
N LEU A 4 -3.81 -12.65 -50.16
CA LEU A 4 -4.25 -11.87 -49.01
C LEU A 4 -3.44 -12.35 -47.81
N LEU A 5 -2.42 -11.59 -47.44
CA LEU A 5 -1.72 -11.73 -46.16
C LEU A 5 -2.73 -11.38 -45.05
N MET A 6 -3.51 -12.37 -44.65
CA MET A 6 -4.25 -12.34 -43.40
C MET A 6 -3.18 -12.23 -42.31
N LEU A 7 -2.99 -11.02 -41.78
CA LEU A 7 -2.32 -10.83 -40.51
C LEU A 7 -3.13 -11.61 -39.47
N LEU A 8 -2.75 -12.85 -39.22
CA LEU A 8 -3.22 -13.61 -38.07
C LEU A 8 -2.75 -12.82 -36.85
N SER A 9 -3.61 -11.99 -36.29
CA SER A 9 -3.38 -11.44 -34.96
C SER A 9 -3.47 -12.61 -33.99
N THR A 10 -2.35 -13.28 -33.75
CA THR A 10 -2.21 -14.27 -32.68
C THR A 10 -2.14 -13.51 -31.38
N VAL A 11 -3.29 -13.10 -30.86
CA VAL A 11 -3.37 -12.41 -29.59
C VAL A 11 -3.85 -13.41 -28.56
N ALA A 12 -2.93 -13.77 -27.67
CA ALA A 12 -3.17 -14.62 -26.51
C ALA A 12 -3.81 -13.83 -25.36
N VAL A 13 -4.07 -14.50 -24.22
CA VAL A 13 -4.35 -13.89 -22.91
C VAL A 13 -3.62 -12.55 -22.76
N LYS A 14 -4.34 -11.52 -22.29
CA LYS A 14 -3.79 -10.20 -21.98
C LYS A 14 -4.04 -9.89 -20.52
N ILE A 15 -2.99 -9.48 -19.82
CA ILE A 15 -3.11 -8.87 -18.49
C ILE A 15 -3.11 -7.35 -18.66
N PHE A 16 -4.09 -6.71 -18.05
CA PHE A 16 -4.09 -5.28 -17.86
C PHE A 16 -3.50 -5.00 -16.48
N PRO A 17 -2.24 -4.57 -16.42
CA PRO A 17 -1.62 -4.27 -15.14
C PRO A 17 -2.43 -3.21 -14.40
N SER A 18 -2.73 -3.49 -13.13
CA SER A 18 -3.29 -2.47 -12.26
C SER A 18 -2.18 -1.47 -11.94
N ASP A 19 -2.29 -0.25 -12.46
CA ASP A 19 -1.46 0.85 -11.98
C ASP A 19 -1.87 1.19 -10.53
N PRO A 20 -0.92 1.31 -9.59
CA PRO A 20 0.54 1.35 -9.77
C PRO A 20 1.27 -0.01 -9.67
N THR A 21 2.42 -0.14 -10.36
CA THR A 21 3.37 -1.27 -10.22
C THR A 21 3.92 -1.44 -8.80
N THR A 22 3.92 -0.37 -8.01
CA THR A 22 4.30 -0.37 -6.60
C THR A 22 3.10 0.06 -5.75
N VAL A 23 2.65 -0.84 -4.88
CA VAL A 23 1.52 -0.61 -3.99
C VAL A 23 2.05 -0.26 -2.61
N HIS A 24 1.79 0.97 -2.17
CA HIS A 24 2.21 1.45 -0.86
C HIS A 24 1.12 1.20 0.18
N LYS A 25 1.44 0.45 1.25
CA LYS A 25 0.45 0.10 2.29
C LYS A 25 0.96 0.17 3.70
N ALA A 26 0.08 0.59 4.60
CA ALA A 26 0.35 0.66 6.02
C ALA A 26 0.45 -0.73 6.65
N ILE A 27 1.35 -0.92 7.61
CA ILE A 27 1.33 -2.09 8.48
C ILE A 27 -0.04 -2.19 9.18
N GLY A 28 -0.60 -3.40 9.24
CA GLY A 28 -1.92 -3.71 9.79
C GLY A 28 -3.09 -3.45 8.84
N SER A 29 -2.86 -2.82 7.68
CA SER A 29 -3.92 -2.55 6.71
C SER A 29 -4.22 -3.75 5.80
N ARG A 30 -5.36 -3.65 5.09
CA ARG A 30 -5.72 -4.52 3.97
C ARG A 30 -5.11 -3.97 2.67
N VAL A 31 -4.51 -4.86 1.89
CA VAL A 31 -4.07 -4.57 0.51
C VAL A 31 -4.85 -5.40 -0.50
N ILE A 32 -5.10 -4.80 -1.66
CA ILE A 32 -5.58 -5.47 -2.85
C ILE A 32 -4.47 -5.33 -3.89
N LEU A 33 -3.90 -6.44 -4.33
CA LEU A 33 -2.96 -6.47 -5.44
C LEU A 33 -3.76 -6.76 -6.70
N GLY A 34 -3.87 -5.74 -7.54
CA GLY A 34 -4.83 -5.70 -8.62
C GLY A 34 -4.41 -6.58 -9.79
N CYS A 35 -5.34 -7.34 -10.37
CA CYS A 35 -5.09 -7.99 -11.64
C CYS A 35 -6.37 -8.10 -12.47
N HIS A 36 -6.38 -7.39 -13.61
CA HIS A 36 -7.41 -7.48 -14.62
C HIS A 36 -6.89 -8.20 -15.85
N PHE A 37 -7.72 -8.99 -16.50
CA PHE A 37 -7.32 -9.77 -17.67
C PHE A 37 -8.48 -9.95 -18.64
N THR A 38 -8.13 -10.13 -19.90
CA THR A 38 -9.03 -10.59 -20.95
C THR A 38 -8.37 -11.73 -21.70
N TRP A 39 -9.16 -12.61 -22.27
CA TRP A 39 -8.69 -13.67 -23.15
C TRP A 39 -9.58 -13.71 -24.40
N GLU A 40 -9.09 -14.32 -25.46
CA GLU A 40 -9.84 -14.47 -26.71
C GLU A 40 -10.52 -15.85 -26.76
N ASP A 41 -11.50 -16.02 -27.66
CA ASP A 41 -12.20 -17.31 -27.83
C ASP A 41 -11.26 -18.47 -28.19
N MET A 42 -10.09 -18.15 -28.77
CA MET A 42 -9.06 -19.12 -29.10
C MET A 42 -8.35 -19.69 -27.87
N ASP A 43 -8.39 -18.98 -26.73
CA ASP A 43 -7.90 -19.48 -25.45
C ASP A 43 -8.98 -20.37 -24.83
N HIS A 44 -8.93 -21.67 -25.10
CA HIS A 44 -9.96 -22.65 -24.73
C HIS A 44 -9.51 -23.62 -23.62
N GLY A 45 -8.23 -23.58 -23.24
CA GLY A 45 -7.72 -24.38 -22.12
C GLY A 45 -8.40 -24.05 -20.78
N PRO A 46 -8.22 -24.92 -19.77
CA PRO A 46 -8.69 -24.65 -18.41
C PRO A 46 -8.02 -23.39 -17.86
N LEU A 47 -8.77 -22.63 -17.06
CA LEU A 47 -8.26 -21.44 -16.39
C LEU A 47 -7.37 -21.86 -15.22
N GLU A 48 -6.13 -21.39 -15.23
CA GLU A 48 -5.18 -21.58 -14.14
C GLU A 48 -4.63 -20.22 -13.71
N VAL A 49 -4.75 -19.92 -12.42
CA VAL A 49 -4.32 -18.64 -11.82
C VAL A 49 -3.41 -18.91 -10.66
N GLU A 50 -2.21 -18.34 -10.67
CA GLU A 50 -1.23 -18.52 -9.61
C GLU A 50 -0.72 -17.17 -9.12
N TRP A 51 -0.66 -17.01 -7.80
CA TRP A 51 0.06 -15.93 -7.14
C TRP A 51 1.28 -16.51 -6.43
N THR A 52 2.45 -15.89 -6.65
CA THR A 52 3.73 -16.26 -6.02
C THR A 52 4.37 -15.04 -5.37
N LEU A 53 5.09 -15.24 -4.26
CA LEU A 53 5.97 -14.23 -3.69
C LEU A 53 7.38 -14.46 -4.22
N LYS A 54 7.99 -13.45 -4.85
CA LYS A 54 9.32 -13.54 -5.44
C LYS A 54 10.42 -13.28 -4.42
N PHE A 55 11.40 -14.17 -4.35
CA PHE A 55 12.60 -14.02 -3.52
C PHE A 55 13.86 -13.90 -4.39
N ASP A 56 14.76 -12.98 -4.02
CA ASP A 56 16.00 -12.73 -4.79
C ASP A 56 17.13 -13.74 -4.52
N LEU A 57 17.07 -14.47 -3.39
CA LEU A 57 18.19 -15.24 -2.84
C LEU A 57 17.94 -16.76 -2.90
N HIS A 58 18.34 -17.45 -3.98
CA HIS A 58 18.46 -18.93 -4.11
C HIS A 58 17.33 -19.79 -3.47
N LYS A 59 16.16 -19.21 -3.25
CA LYS A 59 15.00 -19.80 -2.60
C LYS A 59 13.94 -19.95 -3.67
N GLU A 60 13.23 -21.07 -3.63
CA GLU A 60 12.05 -21.24 -4.48
C GLU A 60 11.00 -20.19 -4.11
N ASP A 61 10.39 -19.59 -5.14
CA ASP A 61 9.31 -18.63 -4.96
C ASP A 61 8.07 -19.38 -4.45
N PRO A 62 7.60 -19.14 -3.21
CA PRO A 62 6.43 -19.84 -2.72
C PRO A 62 5.19 -19.36 -3.46
N THR A 63 4.40 -20.32 -3.94
CA THR A 63 3.01 -20.11 -4.26
C THR A 63 2.27 -19.67 -3.00
N ILE A 64 1.44 -18.65 -3.10
CA ILE A 64 0.64 -18.13 -1.98
C ILE A 64 -0.86 -18.40 -2.18
N LEU A 65 -1.29 -18.53 -3.44
CA LEU A 65 -2.66 -18.80 -3.83
C LEU A 65 -2.67 -19.43 -5.24
N LEU A 66 -3.46 -20.50 -5.43
CA LEU A 66 -3.58 -21.22 -6.70
C LEU A 66 -5.05 -21.52 -6.99
N TYR A 67 -5.51 -21.16 -8.19
CA TYR A 67 -6.78 -21.60 -8.74
C TYR A 67 -6.50 -22.52 -9.93
N THR A 68 -6.92 -23.77 -9.85
CA THR A 68 -6.79 -24.73 -10.94
C THR A 68 -7.86 -25.81 -10.82
N SER A 69 -8.30 -26.35 -11.96
CA SER A 69 -9.34 -27.41 -12.01
C SER A 69 -10.60 -27.02 -11.24
N ASP A 70 -11.00 -25.76 -11.37
CA ASP A 70 -12.14 -25.12 -10.70
C ASP A 70 -12.12 -25.19 -9.16
N LYS A 71 -10.92 -25.24 -8.58
CA LYS A 71 -10.71 -25.27 -7.14
C LYS A 71 -9.69 -24.24 -6.71
N LEU A 72 -9.96 -23.63 -5.55
CA LEU A 72 -9.05 -22.75 -4.85
C LEU A 72 -8.20 -23.56 -3.88
N TYR A 73 -6.88 -23.38 -3.99
CA TYR A 73 -5.89 -23.85 -3.04
C TYR A 73 -5.16 -22.64 -2.46
N SER A 74 -5.00 -22.61 -1.14
CA SER A 74 -4.39 -21.52 -0.40
C SER A 74 -3.49 -22.08 0.71
N ASN A 75 -2.96 -21.20 1.56
CA ASN A 75 -2.25 -21.59 2.78
C ASN A 75 -0.94 -22.37 2.56
N PHE A 76 -0.32 -22.19 1.39
CA PHE A 76 0.98 -22.77 1.03
C PHE A 76 2.17 -22.12 1.73
N TYR A 77 2.04 -20.84 2.12
CA TYR A 77 3.12 -20.07 2.73
C TYR A 77 2.78 -19.65 4.16
N PHE A 78 3.55 -20.17 5.13
CA PHE A 78 3.27 -20.03 6.56
C PHE A 78 3.05 -18.58 7.02
N SER A 79 3.87 -17.64 6.54
CA SER A 79 3.78 -16.23 6.94
C SER A 79 2.46 -15.57 6.53
N LEU A 80 1.80 -16.09 5.49
CA LEU A 80 0.57 -15.56 4.90
C LEU A 80 -0.68 -16.42 5.20
N LEU A 81 -0.56 -17.43 6.06
CA LEU A 81 -1.68 -18.31 6.45
C LEU A 81 -2.93 -17.53 6.84
N ASP A 82 -4.07 -17.93 6.25
CA ASP A 82 -5.42 -17.41 6.48
C ASP A 82 -5.59 -15.90 6.24
N ARG A 83 -4.62 -15.25 5.59
CA ARG A 83 -4.65 -13.82 5.27
C ARG A 83 -4.80 -13.53 3.79
N VAL A 84 -4.75 -14.54 2.93
CA VAL A 84 -4.71 -14.40 1.47
C VAL A 84 -5.92 -15.07 0.83
N TYR A 85 -6.65 -14.31 0.01
CA TYR A 85 -7.81 -14.82 -0.73
C TYR A 85 -8.08 -13.95 -1.96
N PHE A 86 -8.78 -14.51 -2.97
CA PHE A 86 -9.18 -13.73 -4.14
C PHE A 86 -10.25 -12.70 -3.79
N ASN A 87 -10.21 -11.55 -4.46
CA ASN A 87 -11.25 -10.53 -4.38
C ASN A 87 -12.62 -11.09 -4.84
N PHE A 88 -12.61 -12.01 -5.81
CA PHE A 88 -13.80 -12.69 -6.32
C PHE A 88 -13.59 -14.20 -6.42
N LEU A 89 -14.62 -14.98 -6.08
CA LEU A 89 -14.59 -16.44 -6.10
C LEU A 89 -14.93 -17.03 -7.47
N ASP A 90 -15.61 -16.27 -8.32
CA ASP A 90 -16.11 -16.75 -9.61
C ASP A 90 -15.01 -16.69 -10.69
N PRO A 91 -14.66 -17.82 -11.34
CA PRO A 91 -13.68 -17.87 -12.42
C PRO A 91 -14.02 -17.01 -13.62
N SER A 92 -15.31 -16.82 -13.94
CA SER A 92 -15.76 -16.06 -15.11
C SER A 92 -15.52 -14.55 -14.97
N GLN A 93 -15.26 -14.06 -13.76
CA GLN A 93 -14.99 -12.65 -13.55
C GLN A 93 -13.58 -12.25 -14.01
N ALA A 94 -13.51 -11.11 -14.69
CA ALA A 94 -12.28 -10.54 -15.23
C ALA A 94 -11.31 -9.99 -14.16
N ASP A 95 -11.70 -10.03 -12.88
CA ASP A 95 -10.88 -9.59 -11.76
C ASP A 95 -10.46 -10.81 -10.91
N LYS A 96 -9.15 -11.07 -10.88
CA LYS A 96 -8.51 -12.11 -10.06
C LYS A 96 -7.46 -11.50 -9.13
N SER A 97 -7.71 -10.25 -8.73
CA SER A 97 -6.93 -9.56 -7.70
C SER A 97 -6.91 -10.37 -6.42
N VAL A 98 -5.78 -10.32 -5.71
CA VAL A 98 -5.63 -10.97 -4.41
C VAL A 98 -5.71 -9.94 -3.29
N ILE A 99 -6.40 -10.31 -2.22
CA ILE A 99 -6.47 -9.55 -0.99
C ILE A 99 -5.50 -10.18 0.00
N ILE A 100 -4.71 -9.33 0.67
CA ILE A 100 -3.90 -9.72 1.82
C ILE A 100 -4.32 -8.91 3.03
N GLU A 101 -4.74 -9.59 4.08
CA GLU A 101 -5.21 -9.00 5.33
C GLU A 101 -4.09 -8.78 6.35
N GLY A 102 -4.23 -7.72 7.14
CA GLY A 102 -3.38 -7.46 8.30
C GLY A 102 -1.89 -7.44 7.96
N ILE A 103 -1.49 -6.62 6.99
CA ILE A 103 -0.13 -6.57 6.46
C ILE A 103 0.94 -6.44 7.54
N LYS A 104 1.98 -7.28 7.48
CA LYS A 104 3.13 -7.31 8.39
C LYS A 104 4.39 -6.85 7.68
N ARG A 105 5.43 -6.47 8.44
CA ARG A 105 6.76 -6.10 7.86
C ARG A 105 7.33 -7.17 6.93
N SER A 106 7.15 -8.44 7.29
CA SER A 106 7.62 -9.60 6.52
C SER A 106 6.90 -9.81 5.20
N ASP A 107 5.79 -9.10 4.96
CA ASP A 107 4.97 -9.28 3.76
C ASP A 107 5.43 -8.38 2.61
N ALA A 108 6.38 -7.46 2.86
CA ALA A 108 6.99 -6.64 1.82
C ALA A 108 7.68 -7.53 0.77
N GLY A 109 7.53 -7.19 -0.50
CA GLY A 109 8.17 -7.96 -1.57
C GLY A 109 7.45 -7.84 -2.89
N THR A 110 7.99 -8.55 -3.88
CA THR A 110 7.42 -8.59 -5.23
C THR A 110 6.47 -9.77 -5.33
N TYR A 111 5.20 -9.49 -5.61
CA TYR A 111 4.19 -10.50 -5.85
C TYR A 111 4.02 -10.65 -7.35
N GLN A 112 4.08 -11.89 -7.85
CA GLN A 112 3.83 -12.21 -9.24
C GLN A 112 2.52 -12.96 -9.36
N TYR A 113 1.68 -12.44 -10.24
CA TYR A 113 0.52 -13.11 -10.78
C TYR A 113 0.89 -13.83 -12.09
N GLN A 114 0.36 -15.03 -12.29
CA GLN A 114 0.46 -15.77 -13.53
C GLN A 114 -0.93 -16.31 -13.90
N MET A 115 -1.33 -16.08 -15.14
CA MET A 115 -2.58 -16.55 -15.71
C MET A 115 -2.28 -17.43 -16.91
N LYS A 116 -2.94 -18.58 -16.96
CA LYS A 116 -2.82 -19.51 -18.06
C LYS A 116 -4.21 -19.95 -18.51
N LYS A 117 -4.44 -19.77 -19.81
CA LYS A 117 -5.61 -20.26 -20.52
C LYS A 117 -5.13 -20.68 -21.90
N VAL A 118 -4.69 -21.93 -22.01
CA VAL A 118 -3.94 -22.44 -23.18
C VAL A 118 -4.67 -22.11 -24.50
N PRO A 119 -3.97 -21.60 -25.52
CA PRO A 119 -2.50 -21.43 -25.60
C PRO A 119 -1.95 -20.21 -24.85
N GLY A 120 -2.78 -19.24 -24.46
CA GLY A 120 -2.32 -18.04 -23.79
C GLY A 120 -1.76 -18.28 -22.39
N THR A 121 -0.67 -17.59 -22.08
CA THR A 121 -0.03 -17.55 -20.76
C THR A 121 0.60 -16.18 -20.58
N GLU A 122 0.26 -15.50 -19.49
CA GLU A 122 0.79 -14.18 -19.17
C GLU A 122 1.09 -14.06 -17.69
N HIS A 123 1.98 -13.13 -17.35
CA HIS A 123 2.33 -12.84 -15.96
C HIS A 123 2.50 -11.35 -15.70
N TRP A 124 2.30 -10.94 -14.45
CA TRP A 124 2.45 -9.55 -14.02
C TRP A 124 3.03 -9.47 -12.61
N ARG A 125 3.82 -8.42 -12.34
CA ARG A 125 4.48 -8.22 -11.04
C ARG A 125 4.07 -6.91 -10.41
N GLN A 126 3.81 -6.95 -9.11
CA GLN A 126 3.58 -5.78 -8.27
C GLN A 126 4.47 -5.84 -7.04
N TYR A 127 5.09 -4.71 -6.71
CA TYR A 127 5.89 -4.57 -5.52
C TYR A 127 5.03 -4.01 -4.37
N LEU A 128 4.91 -4.77 -3.27
CA LEU A 128 4.27 -4.31 -2.05
C LEU A 128 5.30 -3.58 -1.19
N HIS A 129 5.23 -2.25 -1.21
CA HIS A 129 6.06 -1.40 -0.38
C HIS A 129 5.32 -1.06 0.91
N LEU A 130 5.99 -1.27 2.05
CA LEU A 130 5.37 -1.00 3.34
C LEU A 130 5.60 0.44 3.77
N MET A 131 4.54 1.02 4.30
CA MET A 131 4.56 2.31 4.97
C MET A 131 4.26 2.10 6.44
N VAL A 132 4.87 2.90 7.29
CA VAL A 132 4.40 3.02 8.67
C VAL A 132 3.41 4.18 8.71
N ALA A 133 2.23 3.91 9.28
CA ALA A 133 1.31 4.98 9.60
C ALA A 133 2.03 6.00 10.50
N PRO A 134 2.02 7.30 10.17
CA PRO A 134 2.52 8.29 11.11
C PRO A 134 1.65 8.22 12.37
N CYS A 135 2.24 7.90 13.53
CA CYS A 135 1.50 8.00 14.77
C CYS A 135 1.15 9.47 15.01
N LEU A 136 -0.11 9.71 15.38
CA LEU A 136 -0.52 11.02 15.88
C LEU A 136 0.41 11.38 17.04
N PRO A 137 1.18 12.49 16.96
CA PRO A 137 2.16 12.80 17.98
C PRO A 137 1.43 13.18 19.28
N SER A 138 1.97 12.74 20.41
CA SER A 138 1.50 13.17 21.72
C SER A 138 2.13 14.52 22.04
N CYS A 139 1.31 15.57 22.22
CA CYS A 139 1.78 16.94 22.37
C CYS A 139 1.41 17.53 23.73
N THR A 140 2.37 18.20 24.36
CA THR A 140 2.24 18.85 25.67
C THR A 140 2.71 20.30 25.58
N VAL A 141 2.03 21.19 26.31
CA VAL A 141 2.40 22.61 26.37
C VAL A 141 3.34 22.83 27.56
N GLU A 142 4.53 23.33 27.29
CA GLU A 142 5.51 23.77 28.29
C GLU A 142 5.65 25.31 28.23
N GLY A 143 5.82 25.96 29.39
CA GLY A 143 5.95 27.42 29.49
C GLY A 143 4.86 28.08 30.34
N THR A 144 5.00 29.38 30.60
CA THR A 144 4.12 30.10 31.53
C THR A 144 2.80 30.50 30.88
N THR A 145 1.72 30.55 31.68
CA THR A 145 0.36 30.85 31.17
C THR A 145 0.09 32.34 30.96
N TYR A 146 1.04 33.22 31.32
CA TYR A 146 0.88 34.66 31.29
C TYR A 146 0.84 35.23 29.87
N ILE A 147 0.12 36.32 29.69
CA ILE A 147 0.05 37.04 28.41
C ILE A 147 1.42 37.68 28.16
N GLY A 148 1.97 37.47 26.96
CA GLY A 148 3.28 38.00 26.56
C GLY A 148 4.48 37.09 26.84
N SER A 149 4.30 35.94 27.51
CA SER A 149 5.37 34.95 27.64
C SER A 149 5.46 34.00 26.46
N ASP A 150 6.66 33.48 26.21
CA ASP A 150 6.89 32.40 25.27
C ASP A 150 6.29 31.09 25.81
N ALA A 151 5.67 30.32 24.91
CA ALA A 151 5.20 28.98 25.19
C ALA A 151 5.75 28.02 24.14
N PHE A 152 5.96 26.78 24.55
CA PHE A 152 6.54 25.71 23.76
C PHE A 152 5.55 24.57 23.65
N LEU A 153 5.35 24.06 22.45
CA LEU A 153 4.59 22.83 22.22
C LEU A 153 5.60 21.73 21.96
N LYS A 154 5.67 20.78 22.88
CA LYS A 154 6.58 19.64 22.82
C LYS A 154 5.79 18.42 22.40
N CYS A 155 6.16 17.86 21.26
CA CYS A 155 5.50 16.68 20.71
C CYS A 155 6.45 15.50 20.65
N GLN A 156 5.92 14.33 20.97
CA GLN A 156 6.61 13.05 20.89
C GLN A 156 5.95 12.19 19.83
N SER A 157 6.76 11.50 19.02
CA SER A 157 6.24 10.65 17.98
C SER A 157 6.95 9.32 17.83
N ASN A 158 6.13 8.30 17.60
CA ASN A 158 6.57 6.95 17.31
C ASN A 158 6.40 6.72 15.80
N GLY A 159 7.49 6.44 15.10
CA GLY A 159 7.46 6.19 13.66
C GLY A 159 8.86 6.21 13.03
N PRO A 160 9.02 5.72 11.80
CA PRO A 160 10.29 5.71 11.09
C PRO A 160 10.71 7.14 10.77
N LYS A 161 11.99 7.45 10.99
CA LYS A 161 12.55 8.81 10.83
C LYS A 161 13.18 8.95 9.43
N PRO A 162 13.21 10.16 8.86
CA PRO A 162 12.72 11.43 9.42
C PRO A 162 11.20 11.60 9.26
N ILE A 163 10.53 12.20 10.26
CA ILE A 163 9.09 12.52 10.19
C ILE A 163 8.88 14.03 10.10
N PHE A 164 8.13 14.49 9.10
CA PHE A 164 7.73 15.89 8.91
C PHE A 164 6.35 16.14 9.51
N TYR A 165 6.19 17.18 10.33
CA TYR A 165 4.93 17.61 10.95
C TYR A 165 4.50 18.97 10.44
N TYR A 166 3.19 19.14 10.22
CA TYR A 166 2.59 20.42 9.86
C TYR A 166 1.72 20.93 11.01
N TRP A 167 1.97 22.16 11.41
CA TRP A 167 1.22 22.84 12.44
C TRP A 167 0.11 23.68 11.82
N ASN A 168 -1.13 23.43 12.22
CA ASN A 168 -2.28 24.22 11.79
C ASN A 168 -2.83 25.03 12.97
N LYS A 169 -2.69 26.35 12.90
CA LYS A 169 -3.35 27.24 13.87
C LYS A 169 -4.83 27.38 13.50
N ILE A 170 -5.72 26.75 14.26
CA ILE A 170 -7.17 26.95 14.11
C ILE A 170 -7.52 28.30 14.75
N ASN A 171 -7.39 29.35 13.97
CA ASN A 171 -7.87 30.67 14.32
C ASN A 171 -8.85 31.07 13.24
N GLY A 172 -10.08 31.44 13.61
CA GLY A 172 -11.25 31.47 12.73
C GLY A 172 -11.14 32.23 11.39
N GLN A 173 -10.02 32.86 11.03
CA GLN A 173 -9.80 33.51 9.74
C GLN A 173 -8.35 33.47 9.18
N GLN A 174 -7.36 32.81 9.81
CA GLN A 174 -6.00 32.81 9.23
C GLN A 174 -5.18 31.54 9.53
N MET A 175 -4.77 30.87 8.45
CA MET A 175 -3.96 29.66 8.43
C MET A 175 -2.48 30.03 8.40
N LEU A 176 -1.76 29.79 9.51
CA LEU A 176 -0.29 29.84 9.54
C LEU A 176 0.21 28.40 9.65
N VAL A 177 1.01 27.98 8.69
CA VAL A 177 1.61 26.64 8.62
C VAL A 177 3.08 26.74 9.05
N SER A 178 3.48 25.93 10.02
CA SER A 178 4.89 25.73 10.38
C SER A 178 5.25 24.26 10.21
N ILE A 179 6.49 23.98 9.80
CA ILE A 179 6.99 22.62 9.57
C ILE A 179 7.99 22.28 10.67
N SER A 180 7.88 21.10 11.26
CA SER A 180 8.86 20.55 12.21
C SER A 180 9.30 19.16 11.78
N VAL A 181 10.56 18.82 11.99
CA VAL A 181 11.15 17.54 11.56
C VAL A 181 11.74 16.82 12.75
N ASP A 182 11.42 15.54 12.88
CA ASP A 182 12.09 14.65 13.83
C ASP A 182 13.13 13.81 13.07
N HIS A 183 14.41 14.07 13.33
CA HIS A 183 15.55 13.41 12.69
C HIS A 183 16.02 12.13 13.40
N GLY A 184 15.47 11.78 14.57
CA GLY A 184 16.01 10.67 15.37
C GLY A 184 15.76 10.76 16.87
N ASP A 185 15.53 11.98 17.39
CA ASP A 185 15.44 12.23 18.83
C ASP A 185 14.09 11.83 19.43
N GLY A 186 13.11 11.46 18.59
CA GLY A 186 11.78 11.04 19.04
C GLY A 186 10.92 12.18 19.57
N SER A 187 11.44 13.42 19.54
CA SER A 187 10.73 14.61 19.98
C SER A 187 11.06 15.82 19.10
N PHE A 188 10.08 16.71 18.94
CA PHE A 188 10.25 17.98 18.26
C PHE A 188 9.53 19.09 19.04
N THR A 189 10.06 20.30 18.97
CA THR A 189 9.56 21.45 19.73
C THR A 189 9.27 22.62 18.81
N SER A 190 8.14 23.28 19.01
CA SER A 190 7.79 24.51 18.30
C SER A 190 7.50 25.64 19.28
N LYS A 191 8.12 26.81 19.05
CA LYS A 191 7.98 28.01 19.87
C LYS A 191 6.86 28.90 19.34
N TYR A 192 5.99 29.42 20.21
CA TYR A 192 4.95 30.38 19.84
C TYR A 192 4.77 31.48 20.89
N SER A 193 4.36 32.67 20.42
CA SER A 193 4.03 33.82 21.28
C SER A 193 2.52 33.89 21.52
N LYS A 194 2.11 33.98 22.79
CA LYS A 194 0.70 33.97 23.21
C LYS A 194 0.13 35.39 23.22
N SER A 195 -0.42 35.85 22.09
CA SER A 195 -1.28 37.04 22.06
C SER A 195 -2.69 36.67 22.50
N THR A 196 -3.18 37.34 23.55
CA THR A 196 -4.51 37.32 24.17
C THR A 196 -5.47 36.23 23.67
N LEU A 197 -5.34 34.99 24.19
CA LEU A 197 -6.13 33.86 23.71
C LEU A 197 -6.86 33.09 24.80
N LYS A 198 -8.15 33.42 24.95
CA LYS A 198 -9.16 32.52 25.51
C LYS A 198 -9.19 31.24 24.66
N LYS A 199 -8.97 30.09 25.29
CA LYS A 199 -9.31 28.73 24.81
C LYS A 199 -9.02 28.51 23.31
N LYS A 200 -7.77 28.23 22.93
CA LYS A 200 -7.48 27.63 21.62
C LYS A 200 -6.94 26.22 21.78
N ARG A 201 -7.65 25.28 21.15
CA ARG A 201 -7.15 23.93 20.87
C ARG A 201 -6.29 24.05 19.61
N GLU A 202 -4.97 23.94 19.76
CA GLU A 202 -4.06 23.74 18.64
C GLU A 202 -3.97 22.23 18.39
N ILE A 203 -4.12 21.81 17.13
CA ILE A 203 -4.12 20.39 16.75
C ILE A 203 -2.90 20.17 15.86
N ALA A 204 -1.96 19.34 16.29
CA ALA A 204 -0.94 18.79 15.40
C ALA A 204 -1.64 17.80 14.46
N GLN A 205 -1.66 18.10 13.17
CA GLN A 205 -2.14 17.15 12.16
C GLN A 205 -0.93 16.63 11.40
N ASN A 206 -0.81 15.31 11.32
CA ASN A 206 0.12 14.71 10.39
C ASN A 206 -0.54 13.55 9.66
N CYS A 207 -0.59 13.66 8.34
CA CYS A 207 -1.01 12.60 7.43
C CYS A 207 -0.03 12.58 6.25
N ILE A 208 1.25 12.30 6.51
CA ILE A 208 2.17 11.93 5.43
C ILE A 208 2.81 10.59 5.81
N TRP A 209 2.61 9.61 4.94
CA TRP A 209 3.07 8.24 5.09
C TRP A 209 4.58 8.16 4.84
N PHE A 210 5.31 7.37 5.65
CA PHE A 210 6.76 7.20 5.51
C PHE A 210 7.10 5.86 4.88
N ASN A 211 8.14 5.85 4.04
CA ASN A 211 8.70 4.64 3.49
C ASN A 211 9.49 3.86 4.57
N VAL A 212 9.40 2.52 4.54
CA VAL A 212 10.17 1.60 5.40
C VAL A 212 11.41 1.12 4.68
#